data_AF-Q56US6-F1
#
_entry.id   AF-Q56US6-F1
#
_cell.length_a   1.000
_cell.length_b   1.000
_cell.length_c   1.000
_cell.angle_alpha   90.00
_cell.angle_beta   90.00
_cell.angle_gamma   90.00
#
_symmetry.space_group_name_H-M   'P 1'
#
loop_
_entity.id
_entity.type
_entity.pdbx_description
1 polymer ?
#
loop_
_entity_poly.entity_id
_entity_poly.type
_entity_poly.pdbx_seq_one_letter_code
_entity_poly.pdbx_strand_id
1 'polypeptide(L)'
;AKMILQNSEAMISIDMPAGPSEVLVIADEHANPAYIALDLLSQAEHGPDSQVVLVVVGDGVNFKAIEEEIAKQCKSLPRGEIASRALSHSFTVFARDMIEAISFSNLYAPEHLIINVKDAEK
;
A
#
# COMPACT_ATOMS: atom_id res chain seq x y z
N ALA A 1 6.49 11.41 -20.80
CA ALA A 1 7.70 11.82 -21.58
C ALA A 1 8.61 10.63 -21.90
N LYS A 2 9.18 9.95 -20.90
CA LYS A 2 10.05 8.75 -21.08
C LYS A 2 9.46 7.70 -22.04
N MET A 3 8.20 7.31 -21.82
CA MET A 3 7.51 6.33 -22.66
C MET A 3 7.33 6.73 -24.13
N ILE A 4 7.32 8.03 -24.45
CA ILE A 4 7.22 8.52 -25.82
C ILE A 4 8.59 8.47 -26.50
N LEU A 5 9.63 8.91 -25.79
CA LEU A 5 10.99 8.99 -26.34
C LEU A 5 11.62 7.63 -26.62
N GLN A 6 11.29 6.59 -25.86
CA GLN A 6 11.75 5.22 -26.17
C GLN A 6 11.25 4.69 -27.53
N ASN A 7 10.21 5.30 -28.09
CA ASN A 7 9.61 4.91 -29.38
C ASN A 7 9.92 5.91 -30.51
N SER A 8 10.77 6.92 -30.26
CA SER A 8 11.12 7.92 -31.27
C SER A 8 12.46 7.58 -31.94
N GLU A 9 12.80 8.33 -33.00
CA GLU A 9 14.09 8.27 -33.69
C GLU A 9 15.28 8.75 -32.83
N ALA A 10 15.07 9.03 -31.54
CA ALA A 10 16.11 9.48 -30.62
C ALA A 10 17.13 8.39 -30.25
N MET A 11 16.88 7.11 -30.61
CA MET A 11 17.76 5.97 -30.33
C MET A 11 18.09 5.82 -28.84
N ILE A 12 17.09 5.96 -27.97
CA ILE A 12 17.22 5.79 -26.51
C ILE A 12 16.31 4.68 -26.00
N SER A 13 16.68 4.06 -24.88
CA SER A 13 15.84 3.14 -24.11
C SER A 13 15.55 3.72 -22.72
N ILE A 14 14.57 3.13 -22.02
CA ILE A 14 14.29 3.43 -20.61
C ILE A 14 14.35 2.14 -19.80
N ASP A 15 14.51 2.29 -18.50
CA ASP A 15 14.40 1.25 -17.48
C ASP A 15 12.98 0.65 -17.41
N MET A 16 12.00 1.46 -17.02
CA MET A 16 10.60 1.07 -16.87
C MET A 16 9.69 2.31 -16.80
N PRO A 17 8.37 2.15 -17.05
CA PRO A 17 7.39 3.14 -16.67
C PRO A 17 7.33 3.26 -15.14
N ALA A 18 7.69 4.42 -14.60
CA ALA A 18 7.49 4.74 -13.18
C ALA A 18 6.22 5.59 -13.03
N GLY A 19 5.24 5.07 -12.30
CA GLY A 19 3.98 5.73 -11.96
C GLY A 19 4.02 6.38 -10.57
N PRO A 20 2.84 6.73 -10.02
CA PRO A 20 2.72 7.08 -8.61
C PRO A 20 3.19 5.94 -7.70
N SER A 21 3.56 6.31 -6.48
CA SER A 21 4.11 5.39 -5.50
C SER A 21 3.02 4.53 -4.87
N GLU A 22 3.29 3.23 -4.70
CA GLU A 22 2.31 2.28 -4.16
C GLU A 22 2.89 1.40 -3.05
N VAL A 23 2.02 1.00 -2.10
CA VAL A 23 2.31 -0.05 -1.12
C VAL A 23 1.06 -0.87 -0.82
N LEU A 24 1.22 -2.19 -0.79
CA LEU A 24 0.21 -3.12 -0.32
C LEU A 24 0.71 -3.81 0.95
N VAL A 25 -0.07 -3.72 2.03
CA VAL A 25 0.22 -4.37 3.31
C VAL A 25 -0.74 -5.55 3.50
N ILE A 26 -0.23 -6.75 3.65
CA ILE A 26 -0.99 -7.93 4.07
C ILE A 26 -0.82 -8.09 5.59
N ALA A 27 -1.92 -8.17 6.33
CA ALA A 27 -1.90 -8.24 7.79
C ALA A 27 -2.87 -9.29 8.35
N ASP A 28 -2.43 -10.02 9.36
CA ASP A 28 -3.23 -10.98 10.14
C ASP A 28 -3.49 -10.48 11.57
N GLU A 29 -4.06 -11.33 12.42
CA GLU A 29 -4.41 -10.97 13.80
C GLU A 29 -3.20 -10.69 14.72
N HIS A 30 -2.00 -11.09 14.30
CA HIS A 30 -0.77 -10.89 15.06
C HIS A 30 -0.10 -9.54 14.77
N ALA A 31 -0.53 -8.86 13.71
CA ALA A 31 0.01 -7.58 13.29
C ALA A 31 -0.43 -6.43 14.21
N ASN A 32 0.51 -5.54 14.54
CA ASN A 32 0.23 -4.37 15.37
C ASN A 32 -0.48 -3.27 14.55
N PRO A 33 -1.68 -2.82 14.94
CA PRO A 33 -2.43 -1.78 14.22
C PRO A 33 -1.65 -0.49 13.98
N ALA A 34 -0.83 -0.06 14.95
CA ALA A 34 -0.06 1.16 14.84
C ALA A 34 1.05 1.04 13.77
N TYR A 35 1.60 -0.16 13.58
CA TYR A 35 2.65 -0.41 12.58
C TYR A 35 2.05 -0.51 11.17
N ILE A 36 0.91 -1.17 11.02
CA ILE A 36 0.15 -1.18 9.76
C ILE A 36 -0.17 0.25 9.31
N ALA A 37 -0.64 1.09 10.23
CA ALA A 37 -0.93 2.49 9.93
C ALA A 37 0.32 3.27 9.51
N LEU A 38 1.46 3.07 10.18
CA LEU A 38 2.73 3.70 9.82
C LEU A 38 3.17 3.29 8.41
N ASP A 39 3.10 2.01 8.08
CA ASP A 39 3.52 1.48 6.78
C ASP A 39 2.66 2.07 5.65
N LEU A 40 1.33 2.09 5.80
CA LEU A 40 0.44 2.71 4.84
C LEU A 40 0.70 4.21 4.69
N LEU A 41 0.86 4.93 5.80
CA LEU A 41 1.08 6.38 5.76
C LEU A 41 2.44 6.77 5.18
N SER A 42 3.45 5.92 5.34
CA SER A 42 4.81 6.16 4.82
C SER A 42 4.82 6.38 3.30
N GLN A 43 3.97 5.66 2.56
CA GLN A 43 3.86 5.81 1.11
C GLN A 43 2.79 6.84 0.71
N ALA A 44 1.71 6.94 1.49
CA ALA A 44 0.66 7.93 1.27
C ALA A 44 1.20 9.38 1.33
N GLU A 45 2.20 9.66 2.16
CA GLU A 45 2.78 11.00 2.24
C GLU A 45 3.66 11.38 1.05
N HIS A 46 4.05 10.43 0.19
CA HIS A 46 4.96 10.67 -0.92
C HIS A 46 4.36 11.62 -1.96
N GLY A 47 3.08 11.46 -2.28
CA GLY A 47 2.34 12.33 -3.20
C GLY A 47 0.83 12.11 -3.13
N PRO A 48 0.02 13.07 -3.61
CA PRO A 48 -1.44 12.96 -3.57
C PRO A 48 -1.98 11.92 -4.55
N ASP A 49 -1.16 11.45 -5.49
CA ASP A 49 -1.50 10.39 -6.45
C ASP A 49 -1.04 8.99 -5.97
N SER A 50 -0.37 8.90 -4.80
CA SER A 50 0.02 7.63 -4.20
C SER A 50 -1.21 6.80 -3.84
N GLN A 51 -1.15 5.48 -4.00
CA GLN A 51 -2.22 4.57 -3.58
C GLN A 51 -1.70 3.56 -2.57
N VAL A 52 -2.45 3.34 -1.49
CA VAL A 52 -2.10 2.33 -0.49
C VAL A 52 -3.24 1.33 -0.32
N VAL A 53 -2.88 0.07 -0.11
CA VAL A 53 -3.86 -1.02 -0.01
C VAL A 53 -3.58 -1.84 1.24
N LEU A 54 -4.61 -2.07 2.05
CA LEU A 54 -4.55 -3.00 3.17
C LEU A 54 -5.29 -4.29 2.79
N VAL A 55 -4.66 -5.43 2.97
CA VAL A 55 -5.30 -6.74 2.85
C VAL A 55 -5.32 -7.38 4.22
N VAL A 56 -6.51 -7.45 4.81
CA VAL A 56 -6.76 -8.13 6.09
C VAL A 56 -7.00 -9.61 5.82
N VAL A 57 -6.29 -10.47 6.54
CA VAL A 57 -6.35 -11.93 6.32
C VAL A 57 -6.94 -12.64 7.52
N GLY A 58 -7.95 -13.47 7.25
CA GLY A 58 -8.60 -14.30 8.25
C GLY A 58 -9.43 -13.50 9.25
N ASP A 59 -9.67 -14.11 10.40
CA ASP A 59 -10.42 -13.52 11.51
C ASP A 59 -9.47 -12.90 12.54
N GLY A 60 -10.01 -12.13 13.49
CA GLY A 60 -9.25 -11.64 14.66
C GLY A 60 -8.53 -10.30 14.47
N VAL A 61 -8.35 -9.83 13.23
CA VAL A 61 -7.75 -8.52 12.96
C VAL A 61 -8.65 -7.40 13.46
N ASN A 62 -8.12 -6.55 14.34
CA ASN A 62 -8.85 -5.39 14.86
C ASN A 62 -8.79 -4.22 13.85
N PHE A 63 -9.61 -4.31 12.80
CA PHE A 63 -9.69 -3.30 11.74
C PHE A 63 -9.99 -1.89 12.28
N LYS A 64 -10.85 -1.78 13.28
CA LYS A 64 -11.19 -0.48 13.88
C LYS A 64 -9.97 0.20 14.51
N ALA A 65 -9.11 -0.56 15.20
CA ALA A 65 -7.88 0.00 15.77
C ALA A 65 -6.90 0.48 14.68
N ILE A 66 -6.89 -0.18 13.51
CA ILE A 66 -6.08 0.25 12.37
C ILE A 66 -6.59 1.58 11.82
N GLU A 67 -7.90 1.72 11.59
CA GLU A 67 -8.50 2.98 11.13
C GLU A 67 -8.26 4.14 12.12
N GLU A 68 -8.37 3.87 13.42
CA GLU A 68 -8.10 4.86 14.47
C GLU A 68 -6.64 5.32 14.44
N GLU A 69 -5.68 4.40 14.28
CA GLU A 69 -4.26 4.74 14.18
C GLU A 69 -3.94 5.47 12.87
N ILE A 70 -4.51 5.07 11.72
CA ILE A 70 -4.36 5.81 10.45
C ILE A 70 -4.85 7.26 10.63
N ALA A 71 -6.06 7.45 11.18
CA ALA A 71 -6.63 8.79 11.36
C ALA A 71 -5.83 9.65 12.35
N LYS A 72 -5.33 9.04 13.43
CA LYS A 72 -4.52 9.71 14.45
C LYS A 72 -3.15 10.11 13.90
N GLN A 73 -2.45 9.17 13.28
CA GLN A 73 -1.11 9.39 12.77
C GLN A 73 -1.12 10.35 11.57
N CYS A 74 -2.07 10.20 10.64
CA CYS A 74 -2.22 11.11 9.49
C CYS A 74 -2.39 12.59 9.91
N LYS A 75 -3.11 12.86 11.00
CA LYS A 75 -3.29 14.23 11.52
C LYS A 75 -2.02 14.81 12.13
N SER A 76 -1.11 13.97 12.60
CA SER A 76 0.17 14.39 13.18
C SER A 76 1.29 14.58 12.16
N LEU A 77 1.10 14.10 10.92
CA LEU A 77 2.12 14.19 9.87
C LEU A 77 2.23 15.63 9.33
N PRO A 78 3.46 16.15 9.13
CA PRO A 78 3.68 17.42 8.43
C PRO A 78 3.03 17.45 7.03
N ARG A 79 2.96 16.28 6.36
CA ARG A 79 2.37 16.08 5.04
C ARG A 79 0.97 15.44 5.10
N GLY A 80 0.26 15.58 6.22
CA GLY A 80 -1.03 14.93 6.45
C GLY A 80 -2.13 15.23 5.42
N GLU A 81 -2.15 16.45 4.85
CA GLU A 81 -3.09 16.77 3.76
C GLU A 81 -2.81 15.98 2.47
N ILE A 82 -1.54 15.73 2.16
CA ILE A 82 -1.13 14.92 1.00
C ILE A 82 -1.52 13.47 1.23
N ALA A 83 -1.17 12.93 2.41
CA ALA A 83 -1.52 11.57 2.79
C ALA A 83 -3.04 11.34 2.81
N SER A 84 -3.83 12.31 3.27
CA SER A 84 -5.30 12.23 3.26
C SER A 84 -5.87 12.14 1.82
N ARG A 85 -5.25 12.83 0.85
CA ARG A 85 -5.65 12.71 -0.56
C ARG A 85 -5.33 11.33 -1.12
N ALA A 86 -4.13 10.80 -0.86
CA ALA A 86 -3.76 9.43 -1.21
C ALA A 86 -4.74 8.40 -0.60
N LEU A 87 -5.09 8.58 0.68
CA LEU A 87 -6.04 7.71 1.39
C LEU A 87 -7.45 7.74 0.77
N SER A 88 -7.87 8.83 0.13
CA SER A 88 -9.23 8.95 -0.45
C SER A 88 -9.53 7.98 -1.60
N HIS A 89 -8.50 7.47 -2.27
CA HIS A 89 -8.60 6.44 -3.32
C HIS A 89 -7.84 5.16 -2.95
N SER A 90 -7.43 5.05 -1.69
CA SER A 90 -6.90 3.83 -1.08
C SER A 90 -8.05 2.98 -0.55
N PHE A 91 -7.81 1.69 -0.36
CA PHE A 91 -8.88 0.78 0.05
C PHE A 91 -8.37 -0.41 0.85
N THR A 92 -9.29 -1.07 1.56
CA THR A 92 -9.03 -2.30 2.31
C THR A 92 -9.77 -3.47 1.66
N VAL A 93 -9.10 -4.62 1.59
CA VAL A 93 -9.65 -5.89 1.12
C VAL A 93 -9.63 -6.89 2.26
N PHE A 94 -10.71 -7.64 2.43
CA PHE A 94 -10.77 -8.75 3.38
C PHE A 94 -10.63 -10.06 2.61
N ALA A 95 -9.60 -10.83 2.93
CA ALA A 95 -9.33 -12.14 2.37
C ALA A 95 -9.56 -13.21 3.45
N ARG A 96 -10.15 -14.34 3.07
CA ARG A 96 -10.45 -15.45 3.99
C ARG A 96 -9.18 -16.12 4.51
N ASP A 97 -8.16 -16.21 3.66
CA ASP A 97 -6.89 -16.83 3.97
C ASP A 97 -5.74 -16.20 3.18
N MET A 98 -4.51 -16.63 3.50
CA MET A 98 -3.30 -16.12 2.85
C MET A 98 -3.25 -16.42 1.34
N ILE A 99 -3.89 -17.51 0.87
CA ILE A 99 -3.89 -17.85 -0.55
C ILE A 99 -4.71 -16.81 -1.32
N GLU A 100 -5.88 -16.45 -0.80
CA GLU A 100 -6.73 -15.40 -1.37
C GLU A 100 -6.05 -14.02 -1.30
N ALA A 101 -5.39 -13.71 -0.18
CA ALA A 101 -4.64 -12.46 -0.02
C ALA A 101 -3.49 -12.31 -1.03
N ILE A 102 -2.68 -13.35 -1.19
CA ILE A 102 -1.57 -13.37 -2.16
C ILE A 102 -2.10 -13.38 -3.59
N SER A 103 -3.20 -14.08 -3.87
CA SER A 103 -3.83 -14.07 -5.19
C SER A 103 -4.31 -12.67 -5.58
N PHE A 104 -4.92 -11.95 -4.63
CA PHE A 104 -5.29 -10.55 -4.82
C PHE A 104 -4.06 -9.66 -5.01
N SER A 105 -3.02 -9.80 -4.17
CA SER A 105 -1.78 -9.05 -4.30
C SER A 105 -1.11 -9.26 -5.66
N ASN A 106 -1.07 -10.49 -6.16
CA ASN A 106 -0.55 -10.81 -7.49
C ASN A 106 -1.36 -10.18 -8.62
N LEU A 107 -2.68 -10.11 -8.48
CA LEU A 107 -3.55 -9.45 -9.45
C LEU A 107 -3.37 -7.93 -9.44
N TYR A 108 -3.22 -7.35 -8.25
CA TYR A 108 -3.01 -5.92 -8.06
C TYR A 108 -1.60 -5.49 -8.53
N ALA A 109 -0.60 -6.36 -8.37
CA ALA A 109 0.80 -6.16 -8.76
C ALA A 109 1.43 -4.88 -8.14
N PRO A 110 1.49 -4.79 -6.80
CA PRO A 110 1.96 -3.58 -6.12
C PRO A 110 3.44 -3.32 -6.37
N GLU A 111 3.84 -2.04 -6.35
CA GLU A 111 5.25 -1.64 -6.36
C GLU A 111 6.00 -2.18 -5.13
N HIS A 112 5.40 -2.03 -3.94
CA HIS A 112 5.92 -2.55 -2.68
C HIS A 112 4.90 -3.47 -2.01
N LEU A 113 5.37 -4.61 -1.52
CA LEU A 113 4.58 -5.57 -0.75
C LEU A 113 5.18 -5.72 0.64
N ILE A 114 4.37 -5.46 1.67
CA ILE A 114 4.70 -5.71 3.07
C ILE A 114 3.83 -6.86 3.56
N ILE A 115 4.45 -7.93 4.07
CA ILE A 115 3.75 -9.08 4.62
C ILE A 115 3.97 -9.07 6.13
N ASN A 116 3.00 -8.53 6.87
CA ASN A 116 2.99 -8.45 8.33
C ASN A 116 2.05 -9.51 8.89
N VAL A 117 2.44 -10.77 8.74
CA VAL A 117 1.72 -11.93 9.24
C VAL A 117 2.66 -12.83 10.00
N LYS A 118 2.13 -13.74 10.81
CA LYS A 118 2.96 -14.76 11.45
C LYS A 118 3.54 -15.72 10.41
N ASP A 119 4.82 -16.08 10.59
CA ASP A 119 5.55 -17.00 9.71
C ASP A 119 5.61 -16.51 8.23
N ALA A 120 5.69 -15.20 8.00
CA ALA A 120 5.62 -14.57 6.68
C ALA A 120 6.61 -15.11 5.62
N GLU A 121 7.73 -15.69 6.04
CA GLU A 121 8.74 -16.29 5.16
C GLU A 121 8.36 -17.66 4.59
N LYS A 122 7.26 -18.26 5.05
CA LYS A 122 6.79 -19.60 4.66
C LYS A 122 5.62 -19.54 3.69
#